data_AF-A0A6G3R8F7-F1
#
_entry.id   AF-A0A6G3R8F7-F1
#
_cell.length_a   1.000
_cell.length_b   1.000
_cell.length_c   1.000
_cell.angle_alpha   90.00
_cell.angle_beta   90.00
_cell.angle_gamma   90.00
#
_symmetry.space_group_name_H-M   'P 1'
#
loop_
_entity.id
_entity.type
_entity.pdbx_description
1 polymer ?
#
loop_
_entity_poly.entity_id
_entity_poly.type
_entity_poly.pdbx_seq_one_letter_code
_entity_poly.pdbx_strand_id
1 'polypeptide(L)'
;HLVGIKPQRGRISTWPWPEAFHGITVNGPLARTVADAALLLDAASGSHAGDLHRPPAIRAAEAATRDPGRLRIALSLRMPFTATPKQLHPVVRDR
;
A
#
# COMPACT_ATOMS: atom_id res chain seq x y z
N HIS A 1 -9.40 -5.04 15.42
CA HIS A 1 -8.18 -4.83 14.60
C HIS A 1 -8.60 -4.75 13.15
N LEU A 2 -7.86 -4.00 12.31
CA LEU A 2 -8.09 -3.90 10.87
C LEU A 2 -6.75 -4.04 10.12
N VAL A 3 -6.82 -4.47 8.87
CA VAL A 3 -5.72 -4.52 7.92
C VAL A 3 -6.03 -3.57 6.77
N GLY A 4 -5.08 -2.69 6.44
CA GLY A 4 -5.20 -1.77 5.31
C GLY A 4 -4.06 -1.92 4.32
N ILE A 5 -4.37 -1.84 3.03
CA ILE A 5 -3.36 -1.80 1.96
C ILE A 5 -3.46 -0.47 1.24
N LYS A 6 -2.38 0.31 1.27
CA LYS A 6 -2.24 1.49 0.41
C LYS A 6 -1.46 1.09 -0.86
N PRO A 7 -2.11 0.85 -2.00
CA PRO A 7 -1.42 0.31 -3.16
C PRO A 7 -0.51 1.34 -3.85
N GLN A 8 0.19 0.88 -4.89
CA GLN A 8 0.81 1.74 -5.90
C GLN A 8 -0.26 2.60 -6.59
N ARG A 9 0.12 3.82 -6.99
CA ARG A 9 -0.74 4.71 -7.78
C ARG A 9 -1.26 4.02 -9.04
N GLY A 10 -2.53 4.25 -9.35
CA GLY A 10 -3.17 3.71 -10.55
C GLY A 10 -3.53 2.22 -10.46
N ARG A 11 -3.25 1.56 -9.33
CA ARG A 11 -3.65 0.16 -9.11
C ARG A 11 -5.16 -0.02 -9.12
N ILE A 12 -5.85 0.88 -8.41
CA ILE A 12 -7.30 1.05 -8.44
C ILE A 12 -7.55 2.38 -9.13
N SER A 13 -8.32 2.37 -10.20
CA SER A 13 -8.70 3.58 -10.94
C SER A 13 -9.32 4.62 -10.02
N THR A 14 -8.94 5.89 -10.23
CA THR A 14 -9.58 7.05 -9.60
C THR A 14 -10.36 7.88 -10.61
N TRP A 15 -10.55 7.38 -11.84
CA TRP A 15 -11.31 8.06 -12.88
C TRP A 15 -12.69 8.51 -12.38
N PRO A 16 -13.14 9.74 -12.69
CA PRO A 16 -12.56 10.73 -13.62
C PRO A 16 -11.52 11.69 -13.00
N TRP A 17 -10.94 11.35 -11.85
CA TRP A 17 -9.99 12.20 -11.12
C TRP A 17 -8.55 11.66 -11.22
N PRO A 18 -7.83 11.90 -12.34
CA PRO A 18 -6.55 11.25 -12.62
C PRO A 18 -5.44 11.62 -11.64
N GLU A 19 -5.51 12.79 -11.01
CA GLU A 19 -4.45 13.38 -10.17
C GLU A 19 -5.02 14.00 -8.87
N ALA A 20 -6.02 13.36 -8.25
CA ALA A 20 -6.58 13.83 -6.99
C ALA A 20 -5.48 14.08 -5.93
N PHE A 21 -5.54 15.25 -5.28
CA PHE A 21 -4.54 15.74 -4.34
C PHE A 21 -3.11 15.71 -4.92
N HIS A 22 -2.91 16.34 -6.08
CA HIS A 22 -1.62 16.36 -6.81
C HIS A 22 -1.05 14.96 -7.06
N GLY A 23 -1.95 14.02 -7.35
CA GLY A 23 -1.60 12.63 -7.52
C GLY A 23 -0.87 12.10 -6.31
N ILE A 24 -1.40 12.22 -5.10
CA ILE A 24 -0.99 11.37 -3.97
C ILE A 24 -2.12 10.49 -3.43
N THR A 25 -3.37 10.77 -3.82
CA THR A 25 -4.51 9.93 -3.49
C THR A 25 -4.43 8.57 -4.19
N VAL A 26 -4.79 7.52 -3.46
CA VAL A 26 -5.08 6.18 -3.99
C VAL A 26 -6.22 5.56 -3.18
N ASN A 27 -7.05 4.76 -3.83
CA ASN A 27 -8.01 3.89 -3.15
C ASN A 27 -7.29 2.63 -2.67
N GLY A 28 -7.69 2.09 -1.52
CA GLY A 28 -7.09 0.88 -0.95
C GLY A 28 -8.06 0.16 -0.02
N PRO A 29 -7.98 -1.18 0.08
CA PRO A 29 -8.90 -1.96 0.89
C PRO A 29 -8.61 -1.82 2.39
N LEU A 30 -9.69 -1.90 3.18
CA LEU A 30 -9.66 -2.18 4.62
C LEU A 30 -10.45 -3.46 4.89
N ALA A 31 -9.86 -4.39 5.63
CA ALA A 31 -10.51 -5.66 5.98
C ALA A 31 -10.11 -6.14 7.38
N ARG A 32 -10.67 -7.27 7.82
CA ARG A 32 -10.30 -7.90 9.11
C ARG A 32 -9.07 -8.79 9.01
N THR A 33 -8.77 -9.33 7.82
CA THR A 33 -7.62 -10.22 7.59
C THR A 33 -6.77 -9.75 6.41
N VAL A 34 -5.51 -10.21 6.35
CA VAL A 34 -4.62 -9.95 5.21
C VAL A 34 -5.16 -10.59 3.92
N ALA A 35 -5.69 -11.81 4.02
CA ALA A 35 -6.27 -12.52 2.88
C ALA A 35 -7.47 -11.77 2.29
N ASP A 36 -8.39 -11.27 3.13
CA ASP A 36 -9.55 -10.50 2.68
C ASP A 36 -9.14 -9.16 2.04
N ALA A 37 -8.16 -8.46 2.63
CA ALA A 37 -7.65 -7.22 2.06
C ALA A 37 -6.98 -7.45 0.69
N ALA A 38 -6.25 -8.55 0.54
CA ALA A 38 -5.60 -8.93 -0.71
C ALA A 38 -6.62 -9.36 -1.79
N LEU A 39 -7.65 -10.13 -1.41
CA LEU A 39 -8.74 -10.50 -2.31
C LEU A 39 -9.51 -9.27 -2.80
N LEU A 40 -9.82 -8.33 -1.91
CA LEU A 40 -10.49 -7.08 -2.29
C LEU A 40 -9.58 -6.21 -3.17
N LEU A 41 -8.26 -6.20 -2.93
CA LEU A 41 -7.32 -5.50 -3.81
C LEU A 41 -7.37 -6.06 -5.23
N ASP A 42 -7.33 -7.38 -5.40
CA ASP A 42 -7.40 -8.01 -6.73
C ASP A 42 -8.73 -7.69 -7.42
N ALA A 43 -9.85 -7.78 -6.70
CA ALA A 43 -11.17 -7.50 -7.23
C ALA A 43 -11.37 -6.03 -7.64
N ALA A 44 -10.79 -5.09 -6.88
CA ALA A 44 -10.92 -3.66 -7.14
C ALA A 44 -9.83 -3.11 -8.08
N SER A 45 -8.77 -3.87 -8.34
CA SER A 45 -7.67 -3.43 -9.20
C SER A 45 -8.11 -3.36 -10.66
N GLY A 46 -7.59 -2.37 -11.36
CA GLY A 46 -7.92 -2.13 -12.76
C GLY A 46 -7.77 -0.66 -13.10
N SER A 47 -7.50 -0.40 -14.38
CA SER A 47 -7.35 0.95 -14.91
C SER A 47 -8.45 1.27 -15.91
N HIS A 48 -8.92 2.50 -15.87
CA HIS A 48 -9.73 3.11 -16.90
C HIS A 48 -8.84 3.62 -18.05
N ALA A 49 -9.39 3.71 -19.27
CA ALA A 49 -8.66 4.19 -20.47
C ALA A 49 -8.20 5.66 -20.37
N GLY A 50 -8.75 6.43 -19.43
CA GLY A 50 -8.35 7.80 -19.11
C GLY A 50 -7.40 7.94 -17.92
N ASP A 51 -7.04 6.85 -17.24
CA ASP A 51 -6.10 6.93 -16.11
C ASP A 51 -4.69 7.25 -16.60
N LEU A 52 -3.99 8.13 -15.87
CA LEU A 52 -2.61 8.49 -16.17
C LEU A 52 -1.61 7.38 -15.79
N HIS A 53 -1.86 6.69 -14.67
CA HIS A 53 -0.98 5.65 -14.13
C HIS A 53 -1.65 4.28 -14.26
N ARG A 54 -0.97 3.32 -14.91
CA ARG A 54 -1.51 1.97 -15.16
C ARG A 54 -0.44 0.92 -14.88
N PRO A 55 -0.13 0.66 -13.60
CA PRO A 55 0.93 -0.29 -13.25
C PRO A 55 0.56 -1.72 -13.70
N PRO A 56 1.55 -2.57 -14.04
CA PRO A 56 1.31 -3.98 -14.42
C PRO A 56 0.51 -4.71 -13.35
N ALA A 57 -0.43 -5.55 -13.75
CA ALA A 57 -1.29 -6.31 -12.84
C ALA A 57 -0.49 -7.18 -11.85
N ILE A 58 -1.07 -7.38 -10.66
CA ILE A 58 -0.54 -8.27 -9.63
C ILE A 58 -1.60 -9.29 -9.24
N ARG A 59 -1.19 -10.36 -8.55
CA ARG A 59 -2.09 -11.36 -7.94
C ARG A 59 -1.90 -11.34 -6.43
N ALA A 60 -2.49 -10.34 -5.77
CA ALA A 60 -2.28 -10.09 -4.35
C ALA A 60 -2.84 -11.21 -3.49
N ALA A 61 -4.01 -11.77 -3.82
CA ALA A 61 -4.65 -12.85 -3.06
C ALA A 61 -3.76 -14.10 -3.03
N GLU A 62 -3.21 -14.51 -4.18
CA GLU A 62 -2.29 -15.65 -4.25
C GLU A 62 -0.97 -15.36 -3.52
N ALA A 63 -0.44 -14.12 -3.64
CA ALA A 63 0.76 -13.72 -2.92
C ALA A 63 0.56 -13.77 -1.39
N ALA A 64 -0.66 -13.53 -0.90
CA ALA A 64 -1.00 -13.59 0.52
C ALA A 64 -1.08 -15.02 1.07
N THR A 65 -1.24 -16.04 0.21
CA THR A 65 -1.38 -17.45 0.63
C THR A 65 -0.15 -18.30 0.36
N ARG A 66 0.81 -17.84 -0.45
CA ARG A 66 2.04 -18.59 -0.73
C ARG A 66 3.07 -18.45 0.39
N ASP A 67 3.95 -19.43 0.53
CA ASP A 67 5.15 -19.28 1.36
C ASP A 67 6.03 -18.14 0.81
N PRO A 68 6.42 -17.15 1.65
CA PRO A 68 7.23 -16.03 1.20
C PRO A 68 8.70 -16.42 0.91
N GLY A 69 9.17 -17.57 1.40
CA GLY A 69 10.57 -17.94 1.41
C GLY A 69 11.42 -16.98 2.24
N ARG A 70 12.75 -16.99 2.00
CA ARG A 70 13.67 -16.08 2.68
C ARG A 70 13.58 -14.67 2.10
N LEU A 71 13.08 -13.73 2.90
CA LEU A 71 13.03 -12.31 2.55
C LEU A 71 14.24 -11.54 3.09
N ARG A 72 14.68 -10.52 2.35
CA ARG A 72 15.65 -9.52 2.83
C ARG A 72 14.88 -8.30 3.33
N ILE A 73 14.74 -8.19 4.65
CA ILE A 73 13.96 -7.14 5.30
C ILE A 73 14.91 -6.07 5.85
N ALA A 74 14.74 -4.83 5.43
CA ALA A 74 15.51 -3.68 5.94
C ALA A 74 14.71 -2.93 7.00
N LEU A 75 15.39 -2.47 8.06
CA LEU A 75 14.84 -1.60 9.10
C LEU A 75 15.44 -0.20 8.97
N SER A 76 14.60 0.84 8.92
CA SER A 76 15.06 2.24 8.94
C SER A 76 14.51 2.96 10.16
N LEU A 77 15.41 3.54 10.95
CA LEU A 77 15.07 4.38 12.11
C LEU A 77 15.10 5.88 11.78
N ARG A 78 15.32 6.24 10.50
CA ARG A 78 15.31 7.63 10.05
C ARG A 78 13.87 8.17 10.12
N MET A 79 13.71 9.36 10.67
CA MET A 79 12.41 10.02 10.69
C MET A 79 12.03 10.42 9.26
N PRO A 80 10.86 9.99 8.73
CA PRO A 80 10.34 10.54 7.50
C PRO A 80 9.98 12.01 7.70
N PHE A 81 9.68 12.73 6.62
CA PHE A 81 9.19 14.10 6.75
C PHE A 81 7.92 14.13 7.61
N THR A 82 8.02 14.83 8.72
CA THR A 82 6.91 15.12 9.62
C THR A 82 6.89 16.63 9.81
N ALA A 83 5.74 17.27 9.66
CA ALA A 83 5.58 18.72 9.88
C ALA A 83 5.81 19.15 11.35
N THR A 84 6.21 18.22 12.22
CA THR A 84 6.55 18.41 13.63
C THR A 84 7.83 17.64 13.94
N PRO A 85 8.66 18.10 14.90
CA PRO A 85 9.81 17.35 15.37
C PRO A 85 9.38 15.98 15.92
N LYS A 86 10.12 14.92 15.57
CA LYS A 86 9.93 13.57 16.10
C LYS A 86 11.25 13.00 16.57
N GLN A 87 11.21 12.29 17.69
CA GLN A 87 12.33 11.54 18.21
C GLN A 87 11.92 10.07 18.32
N LEU A 88 12.87 9.19 18.05
CA LEU A 88 12.70 7.77 18.28
C LEU A 88 12.57 7.52 19.79
N HIS A 89 11.60 6.70 20.19
CA HIS A 89 11.44 6.32 21.59
C HIS A 89 12.72 5.62 22.11
N PRO A 90 13.21 5.93 23.33
CA PRO A 90 14.50 5.41 23.83
C PRO A 90 14.65 3.88 23.74
N VAL A 91 13.59 3.13 24.07
CA VAL A 91 13.57 1.65 23.99
C VAL A 91 13.93 1.09 22.60
N VAL A 92 13.70 1.85 21.52
CA VAL A 92 14.03 1.43 20.14
C VAL A 92 15.46 1.85 19.76
N ARG A 93 16.07 2.82 20.47
CA ARG A 93 17.43 3.29 20.23
C ARG A 93 18.49 2.36 20.85
N ASP A 94 18.16 1.69 21.94
CA ASP A 94 19.10 0.85 22.72
C ASP A 94 19.22 -0.60 22.21
N ARG A 95 18.62 -0.93 21.06
CA ARG A 95 18.67 -2.25 20.39
C ARG A 95 19.35 -2.15 19.04
#